data_AF-A0A7C5S563-F1
#
_entry.id   AF-A0A7C5S563-F1
#
_cell.length_a   1.000
_cell.length_b   1.000
_cell.length_c   1.000
_cell.angle_alpha   90.00
_cell.angle_beta   90.00
_cell.angle_gamma   90.00
#
_symmetry.space_group_name_H-M   'P 1'
#
loop_
_entity.id
_entity.type
_entity.pdbx_description
1 polymer ?
#
loop_
_entity_poly.entity_id
_entity_poly.type
_entity_poly.pdbx_seq_one_letter_code
_entity_poly.pdbx_strand_id
1 'polypeptide(L)'
;GTAYTDQAGIREFFAGIKFPVCFLKAWYHRPAVPLFNGTRPYEKLPFYLSLRIKKQFNDPVEITHHVFTPEVNPLPEFRELLAAVMNQFPAVLVYDDPFPGQFLEASGLNQAHSFFDLHHVFTKNLYYEPKTEGDTRLQSIAAAILNDKQVKNDIYHSDIEAATAYKSSLNNTEETVNFWRIMQQTSGQHLELMEALYVFLAGS
;
A
#
# COMPACT_ATOMS: atom_id res chain seq x y z
N GLY A 1 -3.15 -2.35 -29.28
CA GLY A 1 -4.38 -3.15 -29.06
C GLY A 1 -5.40 -2.31 -28.34
N THR A 2 -6.62 -2.81 -28.17
CA THR A 2 -7.65 -2.21 -27.29
C THR A 2 -7.56 -2.82 -25.88
N ALA A 3 -7.98 -2.07 -24.87
CA ALA A 3 -8.11 -2.61 -23.51
C ALA A 3 -9.05 -3.82 -23.49
N TYR A 4 -8.76 -4.77 -22.61
CA TYR A 4 -9.59 -5.95 -22.34
C TYR A 4 -10.08 -5.91 -20.90
N THR A 5 -11.35 -6.27 -20.68
CA THR A 5 -11.98 -6.34 -19.37
C THR A 5 -12.82 -7.61 -19.26
N ASP A 6 -12.51 -8.46 -18.29
CA ASP A 6 -13.42 -9.49 -17.80
C ASP A 6 -14.41 -8.86 -16.81
N GLN A 7 -15.56 -8.48 -17.37
CA GLN A 7 -16.66 -7.86 -16.64
C GLN A 7 -17.19 -8.71 -15.48
N ALA A 8 -17.19 -10.05 -15.62
CA ALA A 8 -17.67 -10.93 -14.57
C ALA A 8 -16.67 -11.01 -13.43
N GLY A 9 -15.38 -11.21 -13.76
CA GLY A 9 -14.30 -11.26 -12.77
C GLY A 9 -14.10 -9.94 -12.02
N ILE A 10 -14.21 -8.79 -12.70
CA ILE A 10 -14.19 -7.47 -12.04
C ILE A 10 -15.35 -7.37 -11.04
N ARG A 11 -16.60 -7.65 -11.46
CA ARG A 11 -17.75 -7.60 -10.55
C ARG A 11 -17.59 -8.51 -9.34
N GLU A 12 -17.05 -9.71 -9.53
CA GLU A 12 -16.78 -10.66 -8.45
C GLU A 12 -15.72 -10.13 -7.48
N PHE A 13 -14.61 -9.60 -7.99
CA PHE A 13 -13.55 -8.99 -7.17
C PHE A 13 -14.09 -7.85 -6.30
N PHE A 14 -14.92 -6.98 -6.86
CA PHE A 14 -15.47 -5.82 -6.17
C PHE A 14 -16.69 -6.15 -5.28
N ALA A 15 -17.33 -7.31 -5.44
CA ALA A 15 -18.54 -7.67 -4.66
C ALA A 15 -18.31 -7.70 -3.14
N GLY A 16 -17.07 -7.96 -2.71
CA GLY A 16 -16.67 -7.97 -1.30
C GLY A 16 -16.29 -6.60 -0.74
N ILE A 17 -16.06 -5.60 -1.58
CA ILE A 17 -15.52 -4.29 -1.16
C ILE A 17 -16.68 -3.39 -0.72
N LYS A 18 -16.76 -3.13 0.58
CA LYS A 18 -17.82 -2.31 1.20
C LYS A 18 -17.23 -1.06 1.84
N PHE A 19 -17.99 0.03 1.82
CA PHE A 19 -17.65 1.25 2.56
C PHE A 19 -17.83 1.06 4.08
N PRO A 20 -17.03 1.74 4.92
CA PRO A 20 -15.88 2.58 4.55
C PRO A 20 -14.70 1.76 4.00
N VAL A 21 -14.01 2.31 2.99
CA VAL A 21 -12.84 1.68 2.35
C VAL A 21 -11.56 2.31 2.91
N CYS A 22 -10.59 1.49 3.29
CA CYS A 22 -9.27 1.94 3.73
C CYS A 22 -8.21 1.50 2.72
N PHE A 23 -7.48 2.44 2.11
CA PHE A 23 -6.29 2.15 1.32
C PHE A 23 -5.07 2.14 2.25
N LEU A 24 -4.26 1.09 2.18
CA LEU A 24 -3.11 0.89 3.07
C LEU A 24 -1.83 0.77 2.25
N LYS A 25 -0.80 1.52 2.66
CA LYS A 25 0.57 1.37 2.17
C LYS A 25 1.53 1.31 3.35
N ALA A 26 2.23 0.19 3.48
CA ALA A 26 3.33 0.02 4.40
C ALA A 26 4.68 0.04 3.65
N TRP A 27 5.72 0.51 4.33
CA TRP A 27 7.10 0.53 3.85
C TRP A 27 7.98 -0.24 4.82
N TYR A 28 8.85 -1.07 4.24
CA TYR A 28 9.62 -2.04 5.00
C TYR A 28 11.11 -1.90 4.78
N HIS A 29 11.87 -2.12 5.86
CA HIS A 29 13.28 -2.45 5.80
C HIS A 29 13.46 -3.98 5.95
N ARG A 30 14.43 -4.57 5.25
CA ARG A 30 14.75 -6.01 5.29
C ARG A 30 16.22 -6.21 5.61
N PRO A 31 16.64 -6.11 6.88
CA PRO A 31 18.05 -6.21 7.24
C PRO A 31 18.56 -7.64 7.04
N ALA A 32 19.78 -7.80 6.52
CA ALA A 32 20.43 -9.11 6.44
C ALA A 32 20.78 -9.66 7.84
N VAL A 33 21.12 -8.78 8.77
CA VAL A 33 21.39 -9.12 10.18
C VAL A 33 20.15 -8.78 11.02
N PRO A 34 19.54 -9.74 11.74
CA PRO A 34 18.42 -9.47 12.63
C PRO A 34 18.71 -8.30 13.58
N LEU A 35 17.83 -7.30 13.59
CA LEU A 35 17.98 -6.11 14.45
C LEU A 35 17.36 -6.30 15.83
N PHE A 36 16.39 -7.21 15.95
CA PHE A 36 15.66 -7.45 17.18
C PHE A 36 15.59 -8.94 17.53
N ASN A 37 15.50 -9.24 18.82
CA ASN A 37 15.31 -10.61 19.29
C ASN A 37 14.04 -11.20 18.68
N GLY A 38 14.14 -12.43 18.19
CA GLY A 38 13.04 -13.15 17.55
C GLY A 38 12.81 -12.78 16.08
N THR A 39 13.59 -11.86 15.51
CA THR A 39 13.57 -11.59 14.06
C THR A 39 14.57 -12.47 13.29
N ARG A 40 14.34 -12.67 11.99
CA ARG A 40 15.21 -13.46 11.09
C ARG A 40 15.82 -12.60 9.96
N PRO A 41 16.91 -13.07 9.32
CA PRO A 41 17.47 -12.39 8.14
C PRO A 41 16.41 -12.07 7.08
N TYR A 42 16.46 -10.85 6.56
CA TYR A 42 15.55 -10.30 5.54
C TYR A 42 14.08 -10.25 5.94
N GLU A 43 13.76 -10.40 7.21
CA GLU A 43 12.40 -10.18 7.71
C GLU A 43 11.96 -8.73 7.44
N LYS A 44 10.71 -8.57 7.00
CA LYS A 44 10.12 -7.24 6.78
C LYS A 44 9.91 -6.56 8.14
N LEU A 45 10.63 -5.48 8.37
CA LEU A 45 10.44 -4.59 9.51
C LEU A 45 9.78 -3.30 9.01
N PRO A 46 8.52 -3.03 9.38
CA PRO A 46 7.85 -1.79 9.00
C PRO A 46 8.55 -0.60 9.65
N PHE A 47 8.77 0.46 8.88
CA PHE A 47 9.28 1.74 9.39
C PHE A 47 8.31 2.90 9.11
N TYR A 48 7.39 2.72 8.17
CA TYR A 48 6.37 3.70 7.84
C TYR A 48 5.10 3.03 7.35
N LEU A 49 3.94 3.54 7.75
CA LEU A 49 2.64 3.14 7.24
C LEU A 49 1.78 4.38 7.02
N SER A 50 1.00 4.37 5.96
CA SER A 50 -0.03 5.38 5.71
C SER A 50 -1.34 4.72 5.34
N LEU A 51 -2.42 5.33 5.84
CA LEU A 51 -3.80 4.95 5.58
C LEU A 51 -4.51 6.09 4.89
N ARG A 52 -5.34 5.78 3.90
CA ARG A 52 -6.24 6.73 3.25
C ARG A 52 -7.66 6.19 3.34
N ILE A 53 -8.54 6.91 4.01
CA ILE A 53 -9.86 6.42 4.39
C ILE A 53 -10.92 7.16 3.59
N LYS A 54 -11.74 6.38 2.89
CA LYS A 54 -12.88 6.86 2.11
C LYS A 54 -14.17 6.35 2.73
N LYS A 55 -14.94 7.26 3.36
CA LYS A 55 -16.18 6.92 4.07
C LYS A 55 -17.33 6.61 3.10
N GLN A 56 -17.42 7.37 2.01
CA GLN A 56 -18.32 7.17 0.88
C GLN A 56 -17.66 7.62 -0.42
N PHE A 57 -18.25 7.29 -1.57
CA PHE A 57 -17.67 7.59 -2.89
C PHE A 57 -17.35 9.09 -3.09
N ASN A 58 -18.20 9.99 -2.58
CA ASN A 58 -18.07 11.44 -2.75
C ASN A 58 -17.56 12.17 -1.49
N ASP A 59 -17.25 11.44 -0.42
CA ASP A 59 -16.79 12.07 0.82
C ASP A 59 -15.34 12.54 0.71
N PRO A 60 -14.97 13.59 1.47
CA PRO A 60 -13.58 13.97 1.62
C PRO A 60 -12.78 12.81 2.22
N VAL A 61 -11.51 12.77 1.85
CA VAL A 61 -10.62 11.67 2.22
C VAL A 61 -9.75 12.09 3.40
N GLU A 62 -9.61 11.19 4.37
CA GLU A 62 -8.73 11.34 5.51
C GLU A 62 -7.44 10.54 5.27
N ILE A 63 -6.26 11.14 5.49
CA ILE A 63 -4.98 10.44 5.42
C ILE A 63 -4.37 10.43 6.82
N THR A 64 -3.89 9.27 7.25
CA THR A 64 -3.14 9.10 8.51
C THR A 64 -1.78 8.48 8.22
N HIS A 65 -0.77 8.89 8.97
CA HIS A 65 0.60 8.43 8.84
C HIS A 65 1.10 7.91 10.18
N HIS A 66 1.81 6.79 10.16
CA HIS A 66 2.42 6.13 11.31
C HIS A 66 3.90 5.89 11.01
N VAL A 67 4.76 6.29 11.95
CA VAL A 67 6.21 6.10 11.90
C VAL A 67 6.56 5.08 12.96
N PHE A 68 7.32 4.05 12.57
CA PHE A 68 7.88 3.09 13.53
C PHE A 68 9.35 3.43 13.73
N THR A 69 9.72 3.75 14.96
CA THR A 69 11.07 4.20 15.26
C THR A 69 12.00 2.99 15.43
N PRO A 70 13.31 3.12 15.10
CA PRO A 70 14.22 2.00 15.01
C PRO A 70 14.71 1.50 16.38
N GLU A 71 14.39 2.18 17.47
CA GLU A 71 14.85 1.85 18.82
C GLU A 71 14.11 0.65 19.41
N VAL A 72 12.92 0.33 18.90
CA VAL A 72 12.06 -0.75 19.40
C VAL A 72 11.65 -1.65 18.24
N ASN A 73 11.49 -2.94 18.51
CA ASN A 73 10.99 -3.87 17.51
C ASN A 73 9.60 -3.40 17.03
N PRO A 74 9.42 -3.05 15.74
CA PRO A 74 8.18 -2.45 15.26
C PRO A 74 7.06 -3.48 15.04
N LEU A 75 7.38 -4.78 15.09
CA LEU A 75 6.43 -5.85 14.76
C LEU A 75 5.21 -5.91 15.69
N PRO A 76 5.33 -5.79 17.03
CA PRO A 76 4.17 -5.80 17.92
C PRO A 76 3.22 -4.63 17.64
N GLU A 77 3.74 -3.40 17.60
CA GLU A 77 2.96 -2.19 17.32
C GLU A 77 2.29 -2.26 15.95
N PHE A 78 3.03 -2.71 14.92
CA PHE A 78 2.47 -2.86 13.58
C PHE A 78 1.33 -3.88 13.53
N ARG A 79 1.45 -5.01 14.25
CA ARG A 79 0.37 -6.02 14.33
C ARG A 79 -0.86 -5.48 15.01
N GLU A 80 -0.70 -4.74 16.11
CA GLU A 80 -1.82 -4.10 16.81
C GLU A 80 -2.52 -3.06 15.93
N LEU A 81 -1.75 -2.24 15.22
CA LEU A 81 -2.29 -1.26 14.29
C LEU A 81 -3.04 -1.92 13.13
N LEU A 82 -2.45 -2.93 12.49
CA LEU A 82 -3.11 -3.69 11.43
C LEU A 82 -4.41 -4.35 11.93
N ALA A 83 -4.38 -4.95 13.13
CA ALA A 83 -5.56 -5.54 13.74
C ALA A 83 -6.66 -4.49 13.96
N ALA A 84 -6.31 -3.31 14.46
CA ALA A 84 -7.25 -2.21 14.67
C ALA A 84 -7.87 -1.74 13.35
N VAL A 85 -7.06 -1.53 12.31
CA VAL A 85 -7.52 -1.15 10.96
C VAL A 85 -8.48 -2.20 10.43
N MET A 86 -8.13 -3.48 10.53
CA MET A 86 -8.96 -4.57 10.01
C MET A 86 -10.28 -4.75 10.78
N ASN A 87 -10.28 -4.48 12.09
CA ASN A 87 -11.50 -4.49 12.89
C ASN A 87 -12.39 -3.27 12.60
N GLN A 88 -11.81 -2.16 12.17
CA GLN A 88 -12.51 -0.91 11.93
C GLN A 88 -13.09 -0.82 10.52
N PHE A 89 -12.42 -1.38 9.51
CA PHE A 89 -12.78 -1.21 8.10
C PHE A 89 -13.18 -2.54 7.46
N PRO A 90 -14.38 -2.63 6.85
CA PRO A 90 -14.85 -3.85 6.17
C PRO A 90 -14.10 -4.15 4.87
N ALA A 91 -13.33 -3.19 4.34
CA ALA A 91 -12.48 -3.39 3.18
C ALA A 91 -11.17 -2.57 3.31
N VAL A 92 -10.05 -3.29 3.32
CA VAL A 92 -8.69 -2.76 3.32
C VAL A 92 -8.03 -3.09 2.00
N LEU A 93 -7.74 -2.08 1.20
CA LEU A 93 -7.17 -2.22 -0.14
C LEU A 93 -5.66 -1.99 -0.09
N VAL A 94 -4.93 -2.89 -0.74
CA VAL A 94 -3.47 -2.82 -0.94
C VAL A 94 -3.16 -2.91 -2.44
N TYR A 95 -1.91 -2.68 -2.80
CA TYR A 95 -1.42 -2.88 -4.17
C TYR A 95 -0.05 -3.55 -4.13
N ASP A 96 0.04 -4.78 -4.65
CA ASP A 96 1.29 -5.57 -4.69
C ASP A 96 1.97 -5.63 -3.32
N ASP A 97 1.15 -5.80 -2.28
CA ASP A 97 1.63 -5.98 -0.91
C ASP A 97 0.80 -7.05 -0.22
N PRO A 98 1.01 -8.34 -0.54
CA PRO A 98 0.27 -9.44 0.06
C PRO A 98 0.68 -9.69 1.53
N PHE A 99 1.69 -8.98 2.03
CA PHE A 99 2.40 -9.30 3.27
C PHE A 99 1.75 -8.80 4.58
N PRO A 100 0.95 -7.71 4.62
CA PRO A 100 0.18 -7.33 5.82
C PRO A 100 -0.67 -8.50 6.38
N GLY A 101 -1.19 -9.37 5.51
CA GLY A 101 -1.94 -10.57 5.91
C GLY A 101 -1.12 -11.56 6.75
N GLN A 102 0.17 -11.75 6.46
CA GLN A 102 1.04 -12.68 7.20
C GLN A 102 1.26 -12.24 8.66
N PHE A 103 1.23 -10.93 8.91
CA PHE A 103 1.35 -10.40 10.27
C PHE A 103 0.09 -10.66 11.12
N LEU A 104 -1.07 -10.81 10.49
CA LEU A 104 -2.34 -11.12 11.15
C LEU A 104 -2.51 -12.60 11.44
N GLU A 105 -2.05 -13.48 10.55
CA GLU A 105 -1.98 -14.91 10.83
C GLU A 105 -1.14 -15.17 12.09
N ALA A 106 0.00 -14.48 12.20
CA ALA A 106 0.88 -14.55 13.37
C ALA A 106 0.26 -13.96 14.66
N SER A 107 -0.78 -13.12 14.57
CA SER A 107 -1.47 -12.55 15.73
C SER A 107 -2.67 -13.39 16.21
N GLY A 108 -2.98 -14.49 15.53
CA GLY A 108 -4.12 -15.35 15.87
C GLY A 108 -5.48 -14.75 15.52
N LEU A 109 -5.50 -13.65 14.75
CA LEU A 109 -6.73 -13.06 14.23
C LEU A 109 -7.17 -13.85 13.01
N ASN A 110 -8.25 -14.61 13.17
CA ASN A 110 -8.87 -15.36 12.09
C ASN A 110 -9.61 -14.38 11.17
N GLN A 111 -9.01 -13.95 10.05
CA GLN A 111 -9.64 -12.97 9.16
C GLN A 111 -9.50 -13.35 7.69
N ALA A 112 -10.34 -14.30 7.27
CA ALA A 112 -10.48 -14.73 5.88
C ALA A 112 -11.05 -13.64 4.94
N HIS A 113 -11.47 -12.47 5.45
CA HIS A 113 -12.13 -11.45 4.65
C HIS A 113 -11.77 -10.06 5.18
N SER A 114 -11.00 -9.27 4.42
CA SER A 114 -10.98 -7.79 4.42
C SER A 114 -9.82 -7.21 3.60
N PHE A 115 -8.74 -7.96 3.31
CA PHE A 115 -7.69 -7.48 2.40
C PHE A 115 -8.03 -7.72 0.93
N PHE A 116 -8.02 -6.65 0.15
CA PHE A 116 -8.22 -6.68 -1.30
C PHE A 116 -6.97 -6.13 -1.97
N ASP A 117 -6.22 -6.98 -2.65
CA ASP A 117 -5.09 -6.52 -3.45
C ASP A 117 -5.58 -6.12 -4.85
N LEU A 118 -5.57 -4.82 -5.13
CA LEU A 118 -5.96 -4.27 -6.44
C LEU A 118 -5.05 -4.79 -7.57
N HIS A 119 -3.82 -5.20 -7.26
CA HIS A 119 -2.91 -5.78 -8.25
C HIS A 119 -3.43 -7.10 -8.83
N HIS A 120 -4.27 -7.84 -8.08
CA HIS A 120 -4.92 -9.07 -8.56
C HIS A 120 -5.77 -8.86 -9.81
N VAL A 121 -6.32 -7.66 -10.01
CA VAL A 121 -7.08 -7.34 -11.22
C VAL A 121 -6.24 -7.51 -12.48
N PHE A 122 -4.94 -7.20 -12.40
CA PHE A 122 -4.02 -7.32 -13.53
C PHE A 122 -3.34 -8.68 -13.58
N THR A 123 -2.86 -9.19 -12.43
CA THR A 123 -2.13 -10.47 -12.40
C THR A 123 -3.04 -11.68 -12.69
N LYS A 124 -4.36 -11.55 -12.48
CA LYS A 124 -5.35 -12.55 -12.89
C LYS A 124 -5.99 -12.25 -14.25
N ASN A 125 -5.47 -11.28 -15.01
CA ASN A 125 -5.97 -10.86 -16.31
C ASN A 125 -7.47 -10.47 -16.32
N LEU A 126 -7.99 -9.91 -15.22
CA LEU A 126 -9.36 -9.38 -15.19
C LEU A 126 -9.46 -8.06 -15.95
N TYR A 127 -8.36 -7.31 -16.03
CA TYR A 127 -8.20 -6.15 -16.88
C TYR A 127 -6.80 -6.14 -17.51
N TYR A 128 -6.71 -5.77 -18.78
CA TYR A 128 -5.43 -5.62 -19.49
C TYR A 128 -5.42 -4.33 -20.31
N GLU A 129 -4.40 -3.50 -20.10
CA GLU A 129 -4.14 -2.28 -20.87
C GLU A 129 -2.91 -2.48 -21.77
N PRO A 130 -3.09 -2.61 -23.10
CA PRO A 130 -1.99 -2.84 -24.03
C PRO A 130 -0.87 -1.80 -23.97
N LYS A 131 -1.17 -0.54 -23.61
CA LYS A 131 -0.14 0.52 -23.47
C LYS A 131 0.89 0.24 -22.38
N THR A 132 0.57 -0.64 -21.43
CA THR A 132 1.49 -1.01 -20.35
C THR A 132 2.51 -2.06 -20.77
N GLU A 133 2.31 -2.72 -21.91
CA GLU A 133 3.19 -3.81 -22.39
C GLU A 133 3.40 -4.92 -21.34
N GLY A 134 2.39 -5.14 -20.48
CA GLY A 134 2.45 -6.12 -19.38
C GLY A 134 3.06 -5.58 -18.08
N ASP A 135 3.47 -4.32 -18.02
CA ASP A 135 3.93 -3.68 -16.79
C ASP A 135 2.76 -3.36 -15.85
N THR A 136 2.58 -4.20 -14.84
CA THR A 136 1.53 -4.08 -13.85
C THR A 136 1.95 -3.31 -12.61
N ARG A 137 2.98 -2.46 -12.65
CA ARG A 137 3.27 -1.55 -11.53
C ARG A 137 2.17 -0.49 -11.44
N LEU A 138 1.83 -0.07 -10.21
CA LEU A 138 0.78 0.93 -9.98
C LEU A 138 0.97 2.19 -10.82
N GLN A 139 2.18 2.73 -10.86
CA GLN A 139 2.51 3.92 -11.65
C GLN A 139 2.30 3.70 -13.15
N SER A 140 2.73 2.56 -13.68
CA SER A 140 2.63 2.25 -15.10
C SER A 140 1.19 2.07 -15.54
N ILE A 141 0.41 1.35 -14.73
CA ILE A 141 -1.04 1.19 -14.92
C ILE A 141 -1.73 2.55 -14.84
N ALA A 142 -1.44 3.32 -13.78
CA ALA A 142 -2.00 4.66 -13.58
C ALA A 142 -1.70 5.58 -14.75
N ALA A 143 -0.46 5.62 -15.25
CA ALA A 143 -0.08 6.44 -16.40
C ALA A 143 -0.80 6.02 -17.69
N ALA A 144 -1.13 4.74 -17.84
CA ALA A 144 -1.78 4.23 -19.04
C ALA A 144 -3.29 4.49 -19.07
N ILE A 145 -3.96 4.46 -17.90
CA ILE A 145 -5.44 4.52 -17.80
C ILE A 145 -5.98 5.76 -17.11
N LEU A 146 -5.19 6.42 -16.25
CA LEU A 146 -5.55 7.69 -15.60
C LEU A 146 -4.94 8.85 -16.39
N ASN A 147 -5.64 9.98 -16.46
CA ASN A 147 -5.11 11.16 -17.16
C ASN A 147 -3.79 11.65 -16.52
N ASP A 148 -2.82 11.99 -17.38
CA ASP A 148 -1.41 12.38 -17.14
C ASP A 148 -1.18 13.38 -15.98
N LYS A 149 -2.19 14.20 -15.63
CA LYS A 149 -2.10 15.19 -14.54
C LYS A 149 -2.08 14.59 -13.12
N GLN A 150 -2.37 13.30 -12.96
CA GLN A 150 -2.40 12.63 -11.66
C GLN A 150 -1.11 11.86 -11.33
N VAL A 151 -0.27 11.57 -12.33
CA VAL A 151 0.99 10.85 -12.12
C VAL A 151 2.08 11.85 -11.77
N LYS A 152 2.20 12.14 -10.48
CA LYS A 152 3.41 12.81 -9.95
C LYS A 152 4.50 11.75 -9.81
N ASN A 153 5.75 12.15 -10.05
CA ASN A 153 6.89 11.27 -9.83
C ASN A 153 6.99 10.96 -8.33
N ASP A 154 6.78 9.70 -7.97
CA ASP A 154 7.16 9.21 -6.64
C ASP A 154 8.64 9.53 -6.43
N ILE A 155 8.96 10.10 -5.27
CA ILE A 155 10.34 10.42 -4.91
C ILE A 155 11.10 9.15 -4.52
N TYR A 156 10.42 8.15 -3.94
CA TYR A 156 10.97 6.82 -3.72
C TYR A 156 10.18 5.77 -4.49
N HIS A 157 10.88 4.97 -5.29
CA HIS A 157 10.30 3.95 -6.16
C HIS A 157 10.25 2.56 -5.50
N SER A 158 10.91 2.37 -4.36
CA SER A 158 10.96 1.07 -3.68
C SER A 158 11.21 1.16 -2.17
N ASP A 159 10.83 0.10 -1.46
CA ASP A 159 11.19 -0.12 -0.04
C ASP A 159 12.70 0.06 0.21
N ILE A 160 13.54 -0.42 -0.71
CA ILE A 160 15.00 -0.39 -0.56
C ILE A 160 15.52 1.05 -0.65
N GLU A 161 15.01 1.82 -1.62
CA GLU A 161 15.39 3.21 -1.81
C GLU A 161 14.99 4.06 -0.60
N ALA A 162 13.73 3.94 -0.16
CA ALA A 162 13.22 4.65 1.01
C ALA A 162 13.98 4.26 2.29
N ALA A 163 14.22 2.96 2.52
CA ALA A 163 14.99 2.51 3.68
C ALA A 163 16.46 2.95 3.65
N THR A 164 17.06 3.08 2.46
CA THR A 164 18.43 3.59 2.31
C THR A 164 18.48 5.09 2.61
N ALA A 165 17.54 5.86 2.06
CA ALA A 165 17.42 7.29 2.35
C ALA A 165 17.17 7.55 3.85
N TYR A 166 16.33 6.74 4.48
CA TYR A 166 16.10 6.82 5.92
C TYR A 166 17.39 6.64 6.72
N LYS A 167 18.15 5.57 6.43
CA LYS A 167 19.41 5.28 7.12
C LYS A 167 20.43 6.40 6.95
N SER A 168 20.53 6.96 5.76
CA SER A 168 21.43 8.08 5.48
C SER A 168 21.06 9.33 6.28
N SER A 169 19.77 9.56 6.54
CA SER A 169 19.31 10.76 7.24
C SER A 169 19.54 10.73 8.75
N LEU A 170 19.71 9.55 9.37
CA LEU A 170 19.70 9.38 10.84
C LEU A 170 20.74 10.21 11.60
N ASN A 171 21.85 10.60 10.95
CA ASN A 171 22.92 11.36 11.60
C ASN A 171 22.72 12.88 11.51
N ASN A 172 21.67 13.35 10.86
CA ASN A 172 21.36 14.76 10.67
C ASN A 172 19.86 15.02 10.85
N THR A 173 19.52 15.84 11.85
CA THR A 173 18.12 16.18 12.17
C THR A 173 17.38 16.82 10.99
N GLU A 174 18.03 17.72 10.25
CA GLU A 174 17.41 18.40 9.10
C GLU A 174 17.12 17.41 7.96
N GLU A 175 18.08 16.52 7.68
CA GLU A 175 17.89 15.45 6.70
C GLU A 175 16.78 14.49 7.12
N THR A 176 16.69 14.14 8.41
CA THR A 176 15.63 13.27 8.93
C THR A 176 14.25 13.92 8.82
N VAL A 177 14.13 15.22 9.14
CA VAL A 177 12.88 15.96 8.95
C VAL A 177 12.50 16.01 7.46
N ASN A 178 13.47 16.27 6.58
CA ASN A 178 13.23 16.29 5.14
C ASN A 178 12.84 14.91 4.60
N PHE A 179 13.47 13.84 5.09
CA PHE A 179 13.12 12.46 4.76
C PHE A 179 11.66 12.17 5.08
N TRP A 180 11.18 12.50 6.29
CA TRP A 180 9.78 12.26 6.66
C TRP A 180 8.79 13.07 5.84
N ARG A 181 9.14 14.31 5.48
CA ARG A 181 8.34 15.13 4.55
C ARG A 181 8.21 14.46 3.18
N ILE A 182 9.31 13.92 2.65
CA ILE A 182 9.32 13.20 1.38
C ILE A 182 8.50 11.91 1.49
N MET A 183 8.66 11.14 2.57
CA MET A 183 7.89 9.91 2.81
C MET A 183 6.38 10.16 2.87
N GLN A 184 5.94 11.24 3.52
CA GLN A 184 4.53 11.64 3.53
C GLN A 184 4.02 11.91 2.11
N GLN A 185 4.80 12.61 1.29
CA GLN A 185 4.45 12.91 -0.10
C GLN A 185 4.39 11.64 -0.96
N THR A 186 5.43 10.81 -0.92
CA THR A 186 5.51 9.57 -1.70
C THR A 186 4.40 8.59 -1.33
N SER A 187 4.21 8.32 -0.03
CA SER A 187 3.17 7.40 0.41
C SER A 187 1.76 7.95 0.16
N GLY A 188 1.57 9.26 0.27
CA GLY A 188 0.32 9.93 -0.07
C GLY A 188 -0.03 9.79 -1.55
N GLN A 189 0.93 10.01 -2.45
CA GLN A 189 0.76 9.83 -3.89
C GLN A 189 0.42 8.38 -4.25
N HIS A 190 1.11 7.41 -3.65
CA HIS A 190 0.78 5.99 -3.83
C HIS A 190 -0.69 5.70 -3.47
N LEU A 191 -1.17 6.20 -2.33
CA LEU A 191 -2.56 6.01 -1.91
C LEU A 191 -3.56 6.76 -2.80
N GLU A 192 -3.22 7.94 -3.31
CA GLU A 192 -4.04 8.67 -4.28
C GLU A 192 -4.20 7.89 -5.59
N LEU A 193 -3.12 7.28 -6.09
CA LEU A 193 -3.15 6.43 -7.28
C LEU A 193 -3.98 5.17 -7.05
N MET A 194 -3.85 4.54 -5.88
CA MET A 194 -4.69 3.39 -5.52
C MET A 194 -6.18 3.74 -5.48
N GLU A 195 -6.53 4.89 -4.91
CA GLU A 195 -7.93 5.35 -4.90
C GLU A 195 -8.44 5.65 -6.31
N ALA A 196 -7.68 6.39 -7.12
CA ALA A 196 -8.06 6.72 -8.49
C ALA A 196 -8.24 5.45 -9.34
N LEU A 197 -7.35 4.48 -9.17
CA LEU A 197 -7.45 3.18 -9.80
C LEU A 197 -8.68 2.40 -9.33
N TYR A 198 -8.95 2.37 -8.03
CA TYR A 198 -10.16 1.76 -7.47
C TYR A 198 -11.43 2.37 -8.09
N VAL A 199 -11.50 3.70 -8.18
CA VAL A 199 -12.63 4.42 -8.78
C VAL A 199 -12.81 4.06 -10.26
N PHE A 200 -11.71 4.00 -11.02
CA PHE A 200 -11.73 3.58 -12.42
C PHE A 200 -12.27 2.16 -12.57
N LEU A 201 -11.69 1.20 -11.85
CA LEU A 201 -12.05 -0.22 -11.95
C LEU A 201 -13.47 -0.51 -11.45
N ALA A 202 -13.93 0.16 -10.39
CA ALA A 202 -15.28 0.00 -9.87
C ALA A 202 -16.38 0.50 -10.84
N GLY A 203 -16.01 1.40 -11.76
CA GLY A 203 -16.90 1.89 -12.82
C GLY A 203 -16.70 1.20 -14.18
N SER A 204 -15.75 0.26 -14.29
CA SER A 204 -15.36 -0.42 -15.52
C SER A 204 -16.25 -1.60 -15.88
#